data_AF-A0A450SSL9-F1
#
_entry.id   AF-A0A450SSL9-F1
#
_cell.length_a   1.000
_cell.length_b   1.000
_cell.length_c   1.000
_cell.angle_alpha   90.00
_cell.angle_beta   90.00
_cell.angle_gamma   90.00
#
_symmetry.space_group_name_H-M   'P 1'
#
loop_
_entity.id
_entity.type
_entity.pdbx_description
1 polymer ?
#
loop_
_entity_poly.entity_id
_entity_poly.type
_entity_poly.pdbx_seq_one_letter_code
_entity_poly.pdbx_strand_id
1 'polypeptide(L)'
;MQKVFWVRLAAFERDLVTTALESGADALVLPDGCTEKVHELGRITVIAPDGDRRLGLEVRECHIRQKSDEDAVVANGGRVPTLITNRDWTTIPLENLIARTDNVIQTVKDLRQAELALTTMEKGAAGICLETESAVDIRAVGALVRRVANEKLELVRAGVESTEPVGVADRVCVDTAAILQPGQGLLAGNTSTAFFLVYNENVESPYCDPRPFRVNVGAVHAYIRLPENKTGYLAEIRAGSRVLICDAKGNTFPLAVGRAKIEKRPMLLVRASVEEKPVSLIMQNAETIRLTRPDGEPISITELRPGDEILAYGEAGGRHFGTRIEETITER
;
A
#
# COMPACT_ATOMS: atom_id res chain seq x y z
N MET A 1 -7.23 -0.82 -8.99
CA MET A 1 -6.06 -0.83 -9.91
C MET A 1 -5.08 0.22 -9.41
N GLN A 2 -3.79 -0.11 -9.29
CA GLN A 2 -2.78 0.86 -8.84
C GLN A 2 -2.75 2.04 -9.82
N LYS A 3 -2.80 3.26 -9.29
CA LYS A 3 -2.72 4.48 -10.10
C LYS A 3 -1.29 4.64 -10.62
N VAL A 4 -1.14 4.88 -11.91
CA VAL A 4 0.18 5.10 -12.53
C VAL A 4 0.60 6.56 -12.39
N PHE A 5 1.87 6.81 -12.08
CA PHE A 5 2.46 8.14 -12.02
C PHE A 5 3.61 8.27 -13.01
N TRP A 6 3.41 9.06 -14.06
CA TRP A 6 4.44 9.39 -15.02
C TRP A 6 4.90 10.83 -14.84
N VAL A 7 6.14 11.12 -15.23
CA VAL A 7 6.67 12.48 -15.29
C VAL A 7 7.16 12.75 -16.71
N ARG A 8 6.64 13.80 -17.34
CA ARG A 8 7.08 14.29 -18.65
C ARG A 8 8.04 15.45 -18.46
N LEU A 9 9.22 15.32 -19.06
CA LEU A 9 10.26 16.36 -19.04
C LEU A 9 10.61 16.75 -20.48
N ALA A 10 10.82 18.05 -20.71
CA ALA A 10 11.15 18.57 -22.05
C ALA A 10 12.57 18.21 -22.50
N ALA A 11 13.47 17.94 -21.56
CA ALA A 11 14.84 17.50 -21.78
C ALA A 11 15.33 16.66 -20.59
N PHE A 12 16.48 16.00 -20.76
CA PHE A 12 17.12 15.31 -19.65
C PHE A 12 17.68 16.33 -18.64
N GLU A 13 17.11 16.33 -17.44
CA GLU A 13 17.62 17.07 -16.29
C GLU A 13 17.84 16.11 -15.13
N ARG A 14 19.10 15.94 -14.72
CA ARG A 14 19.50 14.95 -13.71
C ARG A 14 18.71 15.09 -12.41
N ASP A 15 18.52 16.32 -11.91
CA ASP A 15 17.82 16.58 -10.65
C ASP A 15 16.33 16.19 -10.72
N LEU A 16 15.65 16.53 -11.81
CA LEU A 16 14.24 16.18 -12.01
C LEU A 16 14.05 14.67 -12.21
N VAL A 17 14.95 14.02 -12.96
CA VAL A 17 14.93 12.56 -13.15
C VAL A 17 15.14 11.82 -11.83
N THR A 18 16.15 12.21 -11.05
CA THR A 18 16.39 11.64 -9.71
C THR A 18 15.22 11.90 -8.77
N THR A 19 14.66 13.11 -8.79
CA THR A 19 13.48 13.44 -7.96
C THR A 19 12.26 12.59 -8.35
N ALA A 20 12.03 12.34 -9.63
CA ALA A 20 10.93 11.49 -10.10
C ALA A 20 11.09 10.04 -9.65
N LEU A 21 12.31 9.48 -9.76
CA LEU A 21 12.65 8.15 -9.24
C LEU A 21 12.35 8.04 -7.74
N GLU A 22 12.86 8.98 -6.94
CA GLU A 22 12.67 9.00 -5.48
C GLU A 22 11.21 9.25 -5.08
N SER A 23 10.46 9.96 -5.93
CA SER A 23 9.04 10.23 -5.71
C SER A 23 8.13 9.07 -6.16
N GLY A 24 8.69 7.98 -6.65
CA GLY A 24 7.97 6.78 -7.04
C GLY A 24 7.25 6.90 -8.38
N ALA A 25 7.82 7.64 -9.33
CA ALA A 25 7.33 7.63 -10.71
C ALA A 25 7.50 6.23 -11.33
N ASP A 26 6.47 5.75 -12.01
CA ASP A 26 6.47 4.47 -12.72
C ASP A 26 7.16 4.59 -14.09
N ALA A 27 7.11 5.77 -14.72
CA ALA A 27 7.77 6.02 -16.00
C ALA A 27 8.15 7.49 -16.20
N LEU A 28 9.14 7.72 -17.08
CA LEU A 28 9.53 9.03 -17.56
C LEU A 28 9.18 9.18 -19.03
N VAL A 29 8.50 10.27 -19.41
CA VAL A 29 8.23 10.62 -20.80
C VAL A 29 9.26 11.65 -21.24
N LEU A 30 10.13 11.29 -22.18
CA LEU A 30 11.30 12.08 -22.57
C LEU A 30 11.46 12.16 -24.10
N PRO A 31 12.22 13.15 -24.61
CA PRO A 31 12.68 13.17 -25.99
C PRO A 31 13.64 12.02 -26.30
N ASP A 32 13.87 11.80 -27.60
CA ASP A 32 14.83 10.82 -28.12
C ASP A 32 16.27 11.07 -27.63
N GLY A 33 17.04 9.99 -27.47
CA GLY A 33 18.46 10.03 -27.10
C GLY A 33 18.73 10.27 -25.61
N CYS A 34 17.71 10.13 -24.76
CA CYS A 34 17.82 10.33 -23.31
C CYS A 34 17.79 9.03 -22.52
N THR A 35 17.45 7.89 -23.13
CA THR A 35 17.15 6.63 -22.43
C THR A 35 18.36 6.08 -21.68
N GLU A 36 19.52 5.99 -22.31
CA GLU A 36 20.74 5.48 -21.67
C GLU A 36 21.13 6.29 -20.42
N LYS A 37 21.05 7.62 -20.49
CA LYS A 37 21.37 8.52 -19.36
C LYS A 37 20.42 8.33 -18.18
N VAL A 38 19.15 8.02 -18.44
CA VAL A 38 18.19 7.71 -17.37
C VAL A 38 18.53 6.38 -16.71
N HIS A 39 18.86 5.36 -17.50
CA HIS A 39 19.21 4.03 -16.98
C HIS A 39 20.53 4.00 -16.22
N GLU A 40 21.45 4.94 -16.48
CA GLU A 40 22.63 5.20 -15.63
C GLU A 40 22.25 5.66 -14.21
N LEU A 41 21.12 6.36 -14.05
CA LEU A 41 20.66 6.87 -12.76
C LEU A 41 19.78 5.87 -12.00
N GLY A 42 19.03 5.02 -12.70
CA GLY A 42 18.16 4.04 -12.05
C GLY A 42 17.31 3.22 -13.01
N ARG A 43 16.68 2.17 -12.47
CA ARG A 43 15.75 1.33 -13.22
C ARG A 43 14.35 1.93 -13.18
N ILE A 44 13.95 2.55 -14.28
CA ILE A 44 12.61 3.10 -14.52
C ILE A 44 12.26 2.96 -15.99
N THR A 45 10.97 2.78 -16.30
CA THR A 45 10.51 2.74 -17.69
C THR A 45 10.68 4.11 -18.35
N VAL A 46 11.39 4.15 -19.48
CA VAL A 46 11.50 5.35 -20.32
C VAL A 46 10.52 5.23 -21.48
N ILE A 47 9.65 6.23 -21.61
CA ILE A 47 8.72 6.41 -22.72
C ILE A 47 9.32 7.45 -23.66
N ALA A 48 9.97 6.99 -24.72
CA ALA A 48 10.67 7.81 -25.72
C ALA A 48 10.80 7.01 -27.04
N PRO A 49 11.18 7.62 -28.18
CA PRO A 49 11.42 6.86 -29.41
C PRO A 49 12.49 5.77 -29.28
N ASP A 50 13.56 6.04 -28.53
CA ASP A 50 14.63 5.10 -28.14
C ASP A 50 14.36 4.37 -26.80
N GLY A 51 13.23 4.63 -26.16
CA GLY A 51 12.90 4.14 -24.83
C GLY A 51 12.41 2.69 -24.76
N ASP A 52 12.18 2.23 -23.52
CA ASP A 52 11.56 0.94 -23.21
C ASP A 52 10.15 0.80 -23.80
N ARG A 53 9.44 1.93 -23.95
CA ARG A 53 8.14 2.02 -24.60
C ARG A 53 8.07 3.19 -25.56
N ARG A 54 7.47 2.98 -26.73
CA ARG A 54 7.37 4.03 -27.77
C ARG A 54 6.01 4.73 -27.78
N LEU A 55 6.04 6.07 -27.74
CA LEU A 55 4.88 6.92 -28.04
C LEU A 55 4.38 6.64 -29.47
N GLY A 56 3.06 6.54 -29.62
CA GLY A 56 2.40 6.21 -30.89
C GLY A 56 2.34 4.71 -31.22
N LEU A 57 2.97 3.84 -30.42
CA LEU A 57 2.89 2.38 -30.59
C LEU A 57 2.36 1.71 -29.31
N GLU A 58 3.15 1.76 -28.25
CA GLU A 58 2.86 1.10 -26.96
C GLU A 58 2.21 2.04 -25.96
N VAL A 59 2.27 3.35 -26.22
CA VAL A 59 1.55 4.39 -25.50
C VAL A 59 0.89 5.29 -26.54
N ARG A 60 -0.43 5.49 -26.45
CA ARG A 60 -1.16 6.39 -27.36
C ARG A 60 -1.19 7.79 -26.76
N GLU A 61 -1.02 8.81 -27.58
CA GLU A 61 -1.17 10.20 -27.16
C GLU A 61 -2.33 10.83 -27.94
N CYS A 62 -3.26 11.46 -27.22
CA CYS A 62 -4.47 12.05 -27.79
C CYS A 62 -4.66 13.46 -27.22
N HIS A 63 -4.83 14.44 -28.11
CA HIS A 63 -5.15 15.81 -27.73
C HIS A 63 -6.64 16.03 -27.89
N ILE A 64 -7.36 16.22 -26.78
CA ILE A 64 -8.80 16.42 -26.79
C ILE A 64 -9.10 17.91 -26.98
N ARG A 65 -9.54 18.26 -28.19
CA ARG A 65 -9.92 19.62 -28.59
C ARG A 65 -11.43 19.75 -28.81
N GLN A 66 -12.09 18.65 -29.17
CA GLN A 66 -13.52 18.54 -29.41
C GLN A 66 -14.02 17.16 -29.00
N LYS A 67 -15.35 17.01 -28.86
CA LYS A 67 -15.97 15.78 -28.37
C LYS A 67 -15.67 14.55 -29.24
N SER A 68 -15.54 14.70 -30.56
CA SER A 68 -15.22 13.59 -31.46
C SER A 68 -13.82 13.01 -31.25
N ASP A 69 -12.91 13.74 -30.60
CA ASP A 69 -11.56 13.24 -30.30
C ASP A 69 -11.60 12.15 -29.21
N GLU A 70 -12.66 12.11 -28.39
CA GLU A 70 -12.87 11.07 -27.37
C GLU A 70 -13.00 9.67 -27.99
N ASP A 71 -13.55 9.57 -29.20
CA ASP A 71 -13.76 8.28 -29.85
C ASP A 71 -12.43 7.61 -30.23
N ALA A 72 -11.38 8.39 -30.50
CA ALA A 72 -10.04 7.86 -30.72
C ALA A 72 -9.44 7.25 -29.44
N VAL A 73 -9.71 7.86 -28.27
CA VAL A 73 -9.28 7.33 -26.97
C VAL A 73 -10.02 6.03 -26.67
N VAL A 74 -11.34 6.02 -26.85
CA VAL A 74 -12.16 4.83 -26.58
C VAL A 74 -11.88 3.69 -27.57
N ALA A 75 -11.56 4.00 -28.82
CA ALA A 75 -11.13 3.01 -29.80
C ALA A 75 -9.85 2.25 -29.39
N ASN A 76 -9.02 2.83 -28.52
CA ASN A 76 -7.86 2.13 -27.96
C ASN A 76 -8.24 1.07 -26.91
N GLY A 77 -9.49 1.03 -26.45
CA GLY A 77 -10.15 -0.12 -25.82
C GLY A 77 -9.37 -0.83 -24.71
N GLY A 78 -8.62 -0.10 -23.88
CA GLY A 78 -7.81 -0.69 -22.81
C GLY A 78 -6.53 -1.41 -23.25
N ARG A 79 -6.21 -1.45 -24.56
CA ARG A 79 -5.10 -2.25 -25.12
C ARG A 79 -3.72 -1.72 -24.74
N VAL A 80 -3.59 -0.40 -24.72
CA VAL A 80 -2.34 0.33 -24.42
C VAL A 80 -2.69 1.55 -23.59
N PRO A 81 -1.83 2.01 -22.65
CA PRO A 81 -2.06 3.26 -21.93
C PRO A 81 -2.28 4.42 -22.91
N THR A 82 -3.30 5.24 -22.66
CA THR A 82 -3.62 6.40 -23.49
C THR A 82 -3.41 7.69 -22.71
N LEU A 83 -2.34 8.40 -23.03
CA LEU A 83 -2.03 9.71 -22.53
C LEU A 83 -2.95 10.74 -23.19
N ILE A 84 -3.73 11.45 -22.39
CA ILE A 84 -4.63 12.49 -22.88
C ILE A 84 -4.17 13.87 -22.40
N THR A 85 -4.27 14.83 -23.31
CA THR A 85 -4.07 16.26 -23.01
C THR A 85 -5.29 17.03 -23.51
N ASN A 86 -6.02 17.68 -22.61
CA ASN A 86 -7.19 18.49 -22.92
C ASN A 86 -6.87 19.99 -22.75
N ARG A 87 -7.49 20.81 -23.59
CA ARG A 87 -7.35 22.28 -23.53
C ARG A 87 -8.05 22.87 -22.31
N ASP A 88 -9.22 22.35 -21.98
CA ASP A 88 -10.07 22.83 -20.88
C ASP A 88 -10.09 21.79 -19.75
N TRP A 89 -9.51 22.16 -18.61
CA TRP A 89 -9.35 21.31 -17.41
C TRP A 89 -10.62 21.13 -16.58
N THR A 90 -11.76 21.63 -17.06
CA THR A 90 -13.03 21.71 -16.33
C THR A 90 -13.82 20.38 -16.35
N THR A 91 -13.12 19.25 -16.22
CA THR A 91 -13.67 17.93 -15.82
C THR A 91 -14.47 17.16 -16.87
N ILE A 92 -15.19 17.79 -17.79
CA ILE A 92 -16.11 17.11 -18.74
C ILE A 92 -15.45 16.01 -19.61
N PRO A 93 -14.28 16.23 -20.25
CA PRO A 93 -13.69 15.21 -21.11
C PRO A 93 -13.19 13.98 -20.36
N LEU A 94 -12.63 14.16 -19.15
CA LEU A 94 -12.08 13.06 -18.38
C LEU A 94 -13.19 12.15 -17.86
N GLU A 95 -14.30 12.72 -17.34
CA GLU A 95 -15.47 11.98 -16.86
C GLU A 95 -16.05 11.04 -17.92
N ASN A 96 -16.27 11.55 -19.13
CA ASN A 96 -16.78 10.76 -20.25
C ASN A 96 -15.86 9.57 -20.59
N LEU A 97 -14.54 9.80 -20.56
CA LEU A 97 -13.55 8.81 -20.93
C LEU A 97 -13.40 7.72 -19.86
N ILE A 98 -13.31 8.08 -18.58
CA ILE A 98 -13.17 7.08 -17.49
C ILE A 98 -14.44 6.23 -17.31
N ALA A 99 -15.59 6.68 -17.80
CA ALA A 99 -16.81 5.88 -17.86
C ALA A 99 -16.78 4.82 -18.98
N ARG A 100 -16.03 5.07 -20.06
CA ARG A 100 -15.99 4.22 -21.27
C ARG A 100 -14.71 3.38 -21.39
N THR A 101 -13.65 3.72 -20.66
CA THR A 101 -12.38 3.01 -20.68
C THR A 101 -11.62 3.15 -19.35
N ASP A 102 -10.58 2.35 -19.14
CA ASP A 102 -9.85 2.18 -17.88
C ASP A 102 -8.33 2.38 -18.01
N ASN A 103 -7.82 2.78 -19.17
CA ASN A 103 -6.40 2.93 -19.49
C ASN A 103 -5.94 4.39 -19.67
N VAL A 104 -6.77 5.35 -19.25
CA VAL A 104 -6.54 6.78 -19.46
C VAL A 104 -5.52 7.33 -18.46
N ILE A 105 -4.47 7.94 -18.98
CA ILE A 105 -3.47 8.68 -18.21
C ILE A 105 -3.66 10.15 -18.54
N GLN A 106 -4.04 10.94 -17.54
CA GLN A 106 -4.31 12.36 -17.71
C GLN A 106 -2.99 13.15 -17.56
N THR A 107 -2.57 13.87 -18.59
CA THR A 107 -1.48 14.86 -18.44
C THR A 107 -1.94 15.91 -17.44
N VAL A 108 -1.12 16.28 -16.44
CA VAL A 108 -1.36 17.28 -15.37
C VAL A 108 -0.16 18.23 -15.30
N LYS A 109 -0.34 19.46 -14.81
CA LYS A 109 0.75 20.44 -14.64
C LYS A 109 1.09 20.76 -13.19
N ASP A 110 0.18 20.47 -12.27
CA ASP A 110 0.33 20.82 -10.85
C ASP A 110 -0.43 19.84 -9.94
N LEU A 111 -0.25 20.02 -8.63
CA LEU A 111 -0.89 19.20 -7.60
C LEU A 111 -2.42 19.24 -7.66
N ARG A 112 -3.01 20.40 -7.96
CA ARG A 112 -4.47 20.57 -7.98
C ARG A 112 -5.09 19.81 -9.15
N GLN A 113 -4.48 19.87 -10.31
CA GLN A 113 -4.87 19.11 -11.50
C GLN A 113 -4.71 17.61 -11.26
N ALA A 114 -3.62 17.19 -10.62
CA ALA A 114 -3.39 15.80 -10.23
C ALA A 114 -4.49 15.29 -9.28
N GLU A 115 -4.85 16.06 -8.26
CA GLU A 115 -5.90 15.68 -7.30
C GLU A 115 -7.24 15.52 -7.98
N LEU A 116 -7.63 16.48 -8.84
CA LEU A 116 -8.86 16.39 -9.62
C LEU A 116 -8.87 15.14 -10.51
N ALA A 117 -7.80 14.91 -11.27
CA ALA A 117 -7.71 13.78 -12.19
C ALA A 117 -7.80 12.42 -11.47
N LEU A 118 -7.24 12.30 -10.27
CA LEU A 118 -7.21 11.07 -9.50
C LEU A 118 -8.49 10.79 -8.70
N THR A 119 -9.34 11.78 -8.45
CA THR A 119 -10.53 11.68 -7.59
C THR A 119 -11.87 11.86 -8.31
N THR A 120 -11.85 12.32 -9.58
CA THR A 120 -13.05 12.53 -10.41
C THR A 120 -13.97 11.30 -10.44
N MET A 121 -15.28 11.50 -10.23
CA MET A 121 -16.31 10.45 -10.16
C MET A 121 -16.04 9.31 -9.17
N GLU A 122 -15.30 9.56 -8.08
CA GLU A 122 -14.88 8.54 -7.08
C GLU A 122 -14.05 7.37 -7.67
N LYS A 123 -13.72 7.44 -8.96
CA LYS A 123 -12.96 6.45 -9.71
C LYS A 123 -11.60 7.01 -10.12
N GLY A 124 -11.57 8.22 -10.68
CA GLY A 124 -10.39 8.89 -11.24
C GLY A 124 -9.80 8.21 -12.49
N ALA A 125 -8.85 8.89 -13.13
CA ALA A 125 -8.05 8.35 -14.23
C ALA A 125 -7.26 7.09 -13.82
N ALA A 126 -6.81 6.29 -14.79
CA ALA A 126 -5.94 5.14 -14.54
C ALA A 126 -4.59 5.58 -13.96
N GLY A 127 -4.14 6.77 -14.35
CA GLY A 127 -2.94 7.42 -13.85
C GLY A 127 -2.87 8.88 -14.29
N ILE A 128 -1.75 9.51 -13.97
CA ILE A 128 -1.44 10.88 -14.37
C ILE A 128 -0.03 10.96 -14.96
N CYS A 129 0.18 11.94 -15.83
CA CYS A 129 1.49 12.29 -16.36
C CYS A 129 1.78 13.75 -16.02
N LEU A 130 2.64 13.98 -15.03
CA LEU A 130 3.00 15.34 -14.61
C LEU A 130 4.00 15.95 -15.58
N GLU A 131 3.60 17.01 -16.26
CA GLU A 131 4.47 17.86 -17.06
C GLU A 131 4.87 19.07 -16.21
N THR A 132 6.11 19.08 -15.73
CA THR A 132 6.63 20.14 -14.86
C THR A 132 8.16 20.27 -14.98
N GLU A 133 8.67 21.44 -14.64
CA GLU A 133 10.11 21.73 -14.45
C GLU A 133 10.45 21.87 -12.95
N SER A 134 9.51 21.54 -12.05
CA SER A 134 9.63 21.75 -10.61
C SER A 134 9.78 20.43 -9.85
N ALA A 135 10.95 20.23 -9.23
CA ALA A 135 11.20 19.12 -8.31
C ALA A 135 10.23 19.12 -7.10
N VAL A 136 9.75 20.30 -6.69
CA VAL A 136 8.76 20.44 -5.60
C VAL A 136 7.42 19.83 -6.02
N ASP A 137 6.98 20.09 -7.24
CA ASP A 137 5.70 19.56 -7.75
C ASP A 137 5.78 18.04 -7.92
N ILE A 138 6.91 17.51 -8.42
CA ILE A 138 7.14 16.06 -8.54
C ILE A 138 6.98 15.37 -7.18
N ARG A 139 7.62 15.91 -6.12
CA ARG A 139 7.51 15.36 -4.76
C ARG A 139 6.09 15.43 -4.22
N ALA A 140 5.41 16.57 -4.41
CA ALA A 140 4.05 16.77 -3.92
C ALA A 140 3.05 15.84 -4.61
N VAL A 141 3.14 15.71 -5.94
CA VAL A 141 2.27 14.83 -6.74
C VAL A 141 2.56 13.36 -6.44
N GLY A 142 3.84 12.95 -6.31
CA GLY A 142 4.19 11.60 -5.90
C GLY A 142 3.60 11.22 -4.54
N ALA A 143 3.62 12.15 -3.57
CA ALA A 143 2.98 11.95 -2.27
C ALA A 143 1.44 11.82 -2.36
N LEU A 144 0.80 12.62 -3.22
CA LEU A 144 -0.63 12.52 -3.50
C LEU A 144 -0.98 11.16 -4.12
N VAL A 145 -0.25 10.71 -5.15
CA VAL A 145 -0.53 9.42 -5.82
C VAL A 145 -0.44 8.28 -4.82
N ARG A 146 0.59 8.26 -3.97
CA ARG A 146 0.70 7.26 -2.88
C ARG A 146 -0.50 7.30 -1.95
N ARG A 147 -0.90 8.49 -1.50
CA ARG A 147 -2.05 8.66 -0.61
C ARG A 147 -3.36 8.16 -1.22
N VAL A 148 -3.61 8.44 -2.51
CA VAL A 148 -4.80 8.00 -3.22
C VAL A 148 -4.79 6.49 -3.49
N ALA A 149 -3.60 5.91 -3.70
CA ALA A 149 -3.45 4.47 -3.94
C ALA A 149 -3.58 3.63 -2.66
N ASN A 150 -3.34 4.22 -1.50
CA ASN A 150 -3.38 3.51 -0.23
C ASN A 150 -4.83 3.28 0.23
N GLU A 151 -5.10 2.06 0.72
CA GLU A 151 -6.39 1.76 1.35
C GLU A 151 -6.47 2.43 2.74
N LYS A 152 -7.69 2.80 3.14
CA LYS A 152 -7.97 3.20 4.52
C LYS A 152 -8.85 2.13 5.15
N LEU A 153 -8.41 1.60 6.29
CA LEU A 153 -9.13 0.56 6.99
C LEU A 153 -9.90 1.16 8.17
N GLU A 154 -11.11 0.69 8.38
CA GLU A 154 -11.87 1.03 9.58
C GLU A 154 -11.47 0.06 10.69
N LEU A 155 -10.65 0.55 11.63
CA LEU A 155 -10.26 -0.23 12.80
C LEU A 155 -11.34 -0.15 13.87
N VAL A 156 -11.52 -1.26 14.57
CA VAL A 156 -12.55 -1.46 15.59
C VAL A 156 -11.90 -1.80 16.93
N ARG A 157 -12.63 -1.57 18.02
CA ARG A 157 -12.20 -1.93 19.36
C ARG A 157 -12.56 -3.38 19.63
N ALA A 158 -11.58 -4.18 20.03
CA ALA A 158 -11.76 -5.53 20.50
C ALA A 158 -11.54 -5.57 22.01
N GLY A 159 -12.52 -6.11 22.75
CA GLY A 159 -12.42 -6.31 24.19
C GLY A 159 -11.69 -7.61 24.50
N VAL A 160 -10.59 -7.53 25.25
CA VAL A 160 -9.79 -8.69 25.65
C VAL A 160 -10.62 -9.59 26.56
N GLU A 161 -10.60 -10.89 26.26
CA GLU A 161 -11.32 -11.92 27.02
C GLU A 161 -10.37 -12.75 27.88
N SER A 162 -9.26 -13.22 27.30
CA SER A 162 -8.26 -14.01 28.01
C SER A 162 -6.88 -13.97 27.36
N THR A 163 -5.88 -14.31 28.18
CA THR A 163 -4.49 -14.53 27.78
C THR A 163 -4.00 -15.83 28.39
N GLU A 164 -3.60 -16.80 27.57
CA GLU A 164 -3.25 -18.15 28.03
C GLU A 164 -1.88 -18.60 27.50
N PRO A 165 -0.96 -19.09 28.35
CA PRO A 165 0.28 -19.70 27.88
C PRO A 165 0.00 -20.95 27.04
N VAL A 166 0.64 -21.07 25.88
CA VAL A 166 0.47 -22.23 24.97
C VAL A 166 1.75 -23.03 24.75
N GLY A 167 2.77 -22.80 25.58
CA GLY A 167 4.05 -23.49 25.50
C GLY A 167 5.00 -22.87 24.46
N VAL A 168 5.95 -23.68 23.96
CA VAL A 168 6.96 -23.24 23.00
C VAL A 168 6.47 -23.49 21.57
N ALA A 169 6.50 -22.46 20.73
CA ALA A 169 6.20 -22.60 19.30
C ALA A 169 7.10 -21.71 18.44
N ASP A 170 7.01 -21.87 17.13
CA ASP A 170 7.74 -21.05 16.15
C ASP A 170 7.01 -19.71 15.94
N ARG A 171 7.71 -18.61 16.26
CA ARG A 171 7.24 -17.23 16.04
C ARG A 171 7.88 -16.62 14.80
N VAL A 172 7.18 -15.71 14.15
CA VAL A 172 7.66 -14.92 13.01
C VAL A 172 7.83 -13.46 13.41
N CYS A 173 9.05 -12.95 13.26
CA CYS A 173 9.35 -11.52 13.30
C CYS A 173 9.52 -11.01 11.87
N VAL A 174 8.91 -9.88 11.53
CA VAL A 174 9.03 -9.25 10.22
C VAL A 174 9.90 -7.99 10.36
N ASP A 175 11.07 -7.99 9.72
CA ASP A 175 11.93 -6.83 9.55
C ASP A 175 11.58 -6.16 8.23
N THR A 176 11.06 -4.94 8.29
CA THR A 176 10.68 -4.14 7.13
C THR A 176 11.89 -3.38 6.57
N ALA A 177 11.77 -2.92 5.32
CA ALA A 177 12.82 -2.16 4.63
C ALA A 177 12.81 -0.65 4.97
N ALA A 178 12.03 -0.22 5.96
CA ALA A 178 12.00 1.17 6.43
C ALA A 178 11.82 1.24 7.96
N ILE A 179 12.11 2.41 8.53
CA ILE A 179 11.83 2.70 9.94
C ILE A 179 10.33 3.02 10.06
N LEU A 180 9.61 2.24 10.87
CA LEU A 180 8.20 2.49 11.15
C LEU A 180 8.07 3.53 12.27
N GLN A 181 7.06 4.39 12.15
CA GLN A 181 6.72 5.39 13.17
C GLN A 181 6.02 4.73 14.38
N PRO A 182 5.95 5.41 15.54
CA PRO A 182 5.02 5.07 16.61
C PRO A 182 3.57 4.92 16.13
N GLY A 183 2.88 3.91 16.64
CA GLY A 183 1.53 3.54 16.21
C GLY A 183 1.44 2.70 14.94
N GLN A 184 2.55 2.49 14.22
CA GLN A 184 2.55 1.68 13.00
C GLN A 184 2.86 0.21 13.29
N GLY A 185 2.19 -0.67 12.54
CA GLY A 185 2.26 -2.10 12.79
C GLY A 185 1.81 -2.95 11.62
N LEU A 186 1.58 -4.22 11.92
CA LEU A 186 1.03 -5.20 10.99
C LEU A 186 -0.27 -5.76 11.55
N LEU A 187 -1.23 -6.00 10.65
CA LEU A 187 -2.48 -6.67 11.00
C LEU A 187 -2.29 -8.19 10.90
N ALA A 188 -2.47 -8.90 12.02
CA ALA A 188 -2.29 -10.35 12.09
C ALA A 188 -3.34 -11.03 12.98
N GLY A 189 -3.71 -12.26 12.65
CA GLY A 189 -4.74 -13.01 13.37
C GLY A 189 -4.68 -14.51 13.06
N ASN A 190 -5.27 -15.33 13.93
CA ASN A 190 -5.34 -16.79 13.71
C ASN A 190 -6.33 -17.16 12.58
N THR A 191 -7.27 -16.27 12.25
CA THR A 191 -8.22 -16.44 11.14
C THR A 191 -7.94 -15.44 10.04
N SER A 192 -8.40 -15.75 8.83
CA SER A 192 -8.27 -14.86 7.66
C SER A 192 -9.19 -13.63 7.70
N THR A 193 -10.06 -13.53 8.71
CA THR A 193 -11.14 -12.54 8.80
C THR A 193 -11.01 -11.55 9.94
N ALA A 194 -10.15 -11.80 10.92
CA ALA A 194 -10.04 -10.94 12.07
C ALA A 194 -8.57 -10.81 12.51
N PHE A 195 -8.09 -9.58 12.61
CA PHE A 195 -6.69 -9.27 12.81
C PHE A 195 -6.52 -8.26 13.95
N PHE A 196 -5.54 -8.45 14.82
CA PHE A 196 -5.07 -7.39 15.72
C PHE A 196 -4.06 -6.48 15.04
N LEU A 197 -4.02 -5.21 15.43
CA LEU A 197 -2.92 -4.32 15.06
C LEU A 197 -1.71 -4.56 15.99
N VAL A 198 -0.76 -5.35 15.50
CA VAL A 198 0.48 -5.67 16.21
C VAL A 198 1.47 -4.54 16.05
N TYR A 199 1.88 -3.97 17.18
CA TYR A 199 2.65 -2.75 17.26
C TYR A 199 4.16 -3.01 16.97
N ASN A 200 4.86 -2.04 16.38
CA ASN A 200 6.30 -2.17 16.07
C ASN A 200 7.20 -2.10 17.32
N GLU A 201 8.41 -2.67 17.23
CA GLU A 201 9.38 -2.70 18.32
C GLU A 201 10.10 -1.35 18.48
N ASN A 202 9.38 -0.25 18.70
CA ASN A 202 9.97 1.09 18.86
C ASN A 202 10.04 1.61 20.30
N VAL A 203 9.41 0.90 21.25
CA VAL A 203 9.38 1.30 22.66
C VAL A 203 10.66 0.82 23.33
N GLU A 204 11.43 1.76 23.88
CA GLU A 204 12.63 1.46 24.67
C GLU A 204 12.28 0.55 25.86
N SER A 205 13.17 -0.38 26.17
CA SER A 205 13.10 -1.16 27.40
C SER A 205 14.46 -1.14 28.11
N PRO A 206 14.52 -1.39 29.43
CA PRO A 206 15.79 -1.46 30.16
C PRO A 206 16.73 -2.57 29.68
N TYR A 207 16.24 -3.51 28.86
CA TYR A 207 16.94 -4.74 28.49
C TYR A 207 17.35 -4.81 27.02
N CYS A 208 16.78 -3.96 26.17
CA CYS A 208 17.00 -4.02 24.72
C CYS A 208 16.68 -2.69 24.04
N ASP A 209 17.55 -2.29 23.11
CA ASP A 209 17.29 -1.15 22.23
C ASP A 209 16.11 -1.42 21.29
N PRO A 210 15.31 -0.39 20.97
CA PRO A 210 14.22 -0.51 20.02
C PRO A 210 14.74 -0.80 18.61
N ARG A 211 13.95 -1.57 17.87
CA ARG A 211 14.14 -1.89 16.45
C ARG A 211 12.89 -1.43 15.70
N PRO A 212 12.74 -0.12 15.41
CA PRO A 212 11.50 0.44 14.88
C PRO A 212 11.12 -0.10 13.49
N PHE A 213 12.03 -0.76 12.78
CA PHE A 213 11.77 -1.46 11.53
C PHE A 213 11.16 -2.86 11.70
N ARG A 214 11.09 -3.40 12.93
CA ARG A 214 10.67 -4.76 13.26
C ARG A 214 9.26 -4.78 13.87
N VAL A 215 8.50 -5.80 13.49
CA VAL A 215 7.26 -6.21 14.17
C VAL A 215 7.37 -7.67 14.59
N ASN A 216 7.12 -7.97 15.86
CA ASN A 216 7.09 -9.33 16.38
C ASN A 216 5.66 -9.87 16.26
N VAL A 217 5.34 -10.45 15.10
CA VAL A 217 3.95 -10.55 14.65
C VAL A 217 3.15 -11.64 15.38
N GLY A 218 3.58 -12.90 15.27
CA GLY A 218 2.80 -14.02 15.79
C GLY A 218 3.41 -15.39 15.43
N ALA A 219 2.66 -16.46 15.66
CA ALA A 219 3.06 -17.82 15.30
C ALA A 219 3.02 -18.06 13.78
N VAL A 220 3.81 -19.02 13.29
CA VAL A 220 3.97 -19.32 11.85
C VAL A 220 2.68 -19.56 11.06
N HIS A 221 1.63 -20.09 11.71
CA HIS A 221 0.35 -20.40 11.06
C HIS A 221 -0.59 -19.19 10.97
N ALA A 222 -0.32 -18.09 11.69
CA ALA A 222 -1.23 -16.96 11.71
C ALA A 222 -1.24 -16.25 10.34
N TYR A 223 -2.38 -15.66 10.02
CA TYR A 223 -2.54 -14.83 8.85
C TYR A 223 -2.01 -13.42 9.08
N ILE A 224 -1.57 -12.81 7.99
CA ILE A 224 -1.20 -11.39 7.90
C ILE A 224 -2.00 -10.73 6.78
N ARG A 225 -2.48 -9.50 7.01
CA ARG A 225 -3.10 -8.68 5.97
C ARG A 225 -2.02 -8.15 5.03
N LEU A 226 -2.16 -8.47 3.75
CA LEU A 226 -1.29 -8.02 2.66
C LEU A 226 -1.99 -6.91 1.86
N PRO A 227 -1.26 -6.11 1.08
CA PRO A 227 -1.87 -5.10 0.21
C PRO A 227 -2.89 -5.70 -0.78
N GLU A 228 -3.74 -4.84 -1.33
CA GLU A 228 -4.75 -5.22 -2.35
C GLU A 228 -5.82 -6.19 -1.85
N ASN A 229 -6.20 -6.08 -0.57
CA ASN A 229 -7.20 -6.96 0.05
C ASN A 229 -6.86 -8.45 -0.05
N LYS A 230 -5.59 -8.79 0.18
CA LYS A 230 -5.11 -10.17 0.23
C LYS A 230 -4.72 -10.53 1.65
N THR A 231 -4.78 -11.82 1.95
CA THR A 231 -4.27 -12.42 3.18
C THR A 231 -3.21 -13.46 2.79
N GLY A 232 -2.26 -13.69 3.68
CA GLY A 232 -1.23 -14.73 3.50
C GLY A 232 -0.80 -15.29 4.86
N TYR A 233 -0.10 -16.42 4.84
CA TYR A 233 0.43 -16.99 6.08
C TYR A 233 1.74 -16.31 6.47
N LEU A 234 1.97 -16.12 7.78
CA LEU A 234 3.24 -15.58 8.28
C LEU A 234 4.45 -16.43 7.86
N ALA A 235 4.29 -17.75 7.76
CA ALA A 235 5.32 -18.67 7.27
C ALA A 235 5.78 -18.41 5.83
N GLU A 236 4.98 -17.72 5.01
CA GLU A 236 5.26 -17.46 3.58
C GLU A 236 5.97 -16.12 3.35
N ILE A 237 6.02 -15.27 4.37
CA ILE A 237 6.66 -13.96 4.31
C ILE A 237 8.17 -14.16 4.21
N ARG A 238 8.78 -13.47 3.25
CA ARG A 238 10.21 -13.55 2.94
C ARG A 238 10.76 -12.20 2.52
N ALA A 239 12.07 -12.10 2.37
CA ALA A 239 12.70 -10.92 1.78
C ALA A 239 12.08 -10.61 0.40
N GLY A 240 11.73 -9.34 0.18
CA GLY A 240 11.04 -8.89 -1.03
C GLY A 240 9.52 -9.07 -1.03
N SER A 241 8.92 -9.76 -0.05
CA SER A 241 7.47 -9.73 0.15
C SER A 241 7.00 -8.29 0.41
N ARG A 242 5.77 -7.96 -0.01
CA ARG A 242 5.11 -6.69 0.34
C ARG A 242 4.08 -6.95 1.44
N VAL A 243 4.18 -6.22 2.54
CA VAL A 243 3.23 -6.26 3.66
C VAL A 243 2.48 -4.95 3.75
N LEU A 244 1.29 -4.95 4.37
CA LEU A 244 0.51 -3.74 4.58
C LEU A 244 0.82 -3.17 5.97
N ILE A 245 1.49 -2.04 6.02
CA ILE A 245 1.63 -1.27 7.25
C ILE A 245 0.32 -0.57 7.53
N CYS A 246 -0.12 -0.58 8.79
CA CYS A 246 -1.31 0.11 9.25
C CYS A 246 -0.96 0.93 10.50
N ASP A 247 -1.52 2.13 10.62
CA ASP A 247 -1.48 2.92 11.86
C ASP A 247 -2.79 2.82 12.66
N ALA A 248 -2.79 3.34 13.89
CA ALA A 248 -3.96 3.33 14.77
C ALA A 248 -5.20 4.09 14.22
N LYS A 249 -5.02 4.93 13.20
CA LYS A 249 -6.11 5.67 12.52
C LYS A 249 -6.59 4.94 11.26
N GLY A 250 -6.06 3.75 10.98
CA GLY A 250 -6.39 2.95 9.82
C GLY A 250 -5.74 3.44 8.52
N ASN A 251 -4.80 4.38 8.57
CA ASN A 251 -4.03 4.74 7.37
C ASN A 251 -3.07 3.60 7.05
N THR A 252 -3.03 3.20 5.79
CA THR A 252 -2.16 2.11 5.37
C THR A 252 -1.16 2.51 4.29
N PHE A 253 -0.12 1.72 4.14
CA PHE A 253 0.74 1.74 2.96
C PHE A 253 1.48 0.42 2.80
N PRO A 254 1.74 -0.03 1.56
CA PRO A 254 2.54 -1.22 1.32
C PRO A 254 4.02 -0.94 1.60
N LEU A 255 4.71 -1.89 2.25
CA LEU A 255 6.15 -1.80 2.50
C LEU A 255 6.84 -3.14 2.21
N ALA A 256 8.07 -3.06 1.70
CA ALA A 256 8.88 -4.24 1.44
C ALA A 256 9.42 -4.85 2.74
N VAL A 257 9.48 -6.18 2.79
CA VAL A 257 10.12 -6.93 3.86
C VAL A 257 11.59 -7.13 3.52
N GLY A 258 12.48 -6.72 4.43
CA GLY A 258 13.91 -7.00 4.33
C GLY A 258 14.23 -8.43 4.76
N ARG A 259 13.57 -8.91 5.83
CA ARG A 259 13.75 -10.29 6.35
C ARG A 259 12.55 -10.73 7.18
N ALA A 260 12.19 -12.01 7.10
CA ALA A 260 11.33 -12.67 8.09
C ALA A 260 12.16 -13.68 8.89
N LYS A 261 12.07 -13.64 10.22
CA LYS A 261 12.84 -14.50 11.12
C LYS A 261 11.89 -15.45 11.85
N ILE A 262 12.15 -16.75 11.74
CA ILE A 262 11.41 -17.80 12.46
C ILE A 262 12.26 -18.31 13.62
N GLU A 263 11.73 -18.31 14.84
CA GLU A 263 12.44 -18.84 16.02
C GLU A 263 11.50 -19.43 17.08
N LYS A 264 11.98 -20.41 17.85
CA LYS A 264 11.22 -21.07 18.91
C LYS A 264 11.22 -20.26 20.20
N ARG A 265 10.03 -19.95 20.72
CA ARG A 265 9.86 -19.12 21.93
C ARG A 265 8.63 -19.56 22.73
N PRO A 266 8.59 -19.30 24.05
CA PRO A 266 7.35 -19.36 24.81
C PRO A 266 6.31 -18.42 24.22
N MET A 267 5.07 -18.90 24.09
CA MET A 267 3.97 -18.19 23.44
C MET A 267 2.76 -18.05 24.37
N LEU A 268 1.93 -17.07 24.05
CA LEU A 268 0.68 -16.74 24.72
C LEU A 268 -0.40 -16.56 23.65
N LEU A 269 -1.57 -17.16 23.87
CA LEU A 269 -2.77 -16.96 23.06
C LEU A 269 -3.56 -15.80 23.65
N VAL A 270 -3.72 -14.74 22.85
CA VAL A 270 -4.59 -13.60 23.17
C VAL A 270 -5.93 -13.83 22.51
N ARG A 271 -7.03 -13.78 23.28
CA ARG A 271 -8.41 -13.81 22.77
C ARG A 271 -9.12 -12.50 23.11
N ALA A 272 -9.86 -11.98 22.14
CA ALA A 272 -10.72 -10.82 22.29
C ALA A 272 -11.95 -10.96 21.38
N SER A 273 -12.92 -10.08 21.53
CA SER A 273 -14.10 -10.03 20.66
C SER A 273 -14.44 -8.63 20.18
N VAL A 274 -14.99 -8.56 18.96
CA VAL A 274 -15.57 -7.37 18.34
C VAL A 274 -17.02 -7.70 18.03
N GLU A 275 -17.99 -7.04 18.66
CA GLU A 275 -19.41 -7.30 18.42
C GLU A 275 -19.74 -8.81 18.49
N GLU A 276 -19.24 -9.50 19.52
CA GLU A 276 -19.36 -10.96 19.72
C GLU A 276 -18.64 -11.86 18.69
N LYS A 277 -17.95 -11.29 17.71
CA LYS A 277 -17.11 -12.06 16.78
C LYS A 277 -15.71 -12.25 17.39
N PRO A 278 -15.19 -13.49 17.46
CA PRO A 278 -13.91 -13.75 18.07
C PRO A 278 -12.76 -13.26 17.18
N VAL A 279 -11.74 -12.71 17.81
CA VAL A 279 -10.43 -12.43 17.22
C VAL A 279 -9.36 -12.97 18.17
N SER A 280 -8.36 -13.65 17.61
CA SER A 280 -7.30 -14.22 18.43
C SER A 280 -5.97 -14.27 17.70
N LEU A 281 -4.88 -14.31 18.46
CA LEU A 281 -3.53 -14.43 17.93
C LEU A 281 -2.63 -15.13 18.93
N ILE A 282 -1.83 -16.10 18.47
CA ILE A 282 -0.73 -16.68 19.25
C ILE A 282 0.52 -15.82 19.06
N MET A 283 0.99 -15.19 20.13
CA MET A 283 2.11 -14.25 20.15
C MET A 283 3.19 -14.70 21.13
N GLN A 284 4.41 -14.20 21.01
CA GLN A 284 5.45 -14.53 21.99
C GLN A 284 5.10 -13.97 23.36
N ASN A 285 5.20 -14.79 24.39
CA ASN A 285 5.11 -14.36 25.77
C ASN A 285 6.36 -13.56 26.18
N ALA A 286 6.35 -12.25 25.96
CA ALA A 286 7.38 -11.31 26.42
C ALA A 286 6.83 -9.88 26.50
N GLU A 287 7.38 -9.09 27.40
CA GLU A 287 7.02 -7.72 27.72
C GLU A 287 7.20 -6.74 26.54
N THR A 288 8.14 -7.06 25.65
CA THR A 288 8.45 -6.29 24.44
C THR A 288 7.43 -6.48 23.31
N ILE A 289 6.52 -7.43 23.45
CA ILE A 289 5.49 -7.76 22.45
C ILE A 289 4.23 -7.00 22.78
N ARG A 290 3.78 -6.19 21.81
CA ARG A 290 2.76 -5.19 22.07
C ARG A 290 1.66 -5.21 21.02
N LEU A 291 0.44 -4.98 21.49
CA LEU A 291 -0.72 -4.66 20.66
C LEU A 291 -1.00 -3.16 20.78
N THR A 292 -1.85 -2.63 19.91
CA THR A 292 -2.16 -1.20 19.84
C THR A 292 -3.46 -0.91 20.54
N ARG A 293 -3.49 0.06 21.48
CA ARG A 293 -4.71 0.56 22.12
C ARG A 293 -5.48 1.51 21.18
N PRO A 294 -6.77 1.79 21.47
CA PRO A 294 -7.57 2.71 20.64
C PRO A 294 -7.04 4.14 20.53
N ASP A 295 -6.23 4.61 21.48
CA ASP A 295 -5.54 5.90 21.44
C ASP A 295 -4.23 5.87 20.61
N GLY A 296 -3.82 4.69 20.15
CA GLY A 296 -2.58 4.46 19.41
C GLY A 296 -1.38 4.11 20.28
N GLU A 297 -1.53 4.13 21.60
CA GLU A 297 -0.45 3.75 22.52
C GLU A 297 -0.26 2.22 22.55
N PRO A 298 0.97 1.76 22.78
CA PRO A 298 1.25 0.34 22.83
C PRO A 298 0.90 -0.26 24.20
N ILE A 299 0.35 -1.47 24.23
CA ILE A 299 0.16 -2.26 25.45
C ILE A 299 0.91 -3.58 25.35
N SER A 300 1.67 -3.93 26.39
CA SER A 300 2.32 -5.24 26.47
C SER A 300 1.31 -6.37 26.57
N ILE A 301 1.52 -7.45 25.82
CA ILE A 301 0.63 -8.62 25.91
C ILE A 301 0.69 -9.32 27.28
N THR A 302 1.78 -9.10 28.03
CA THR A 302 1.97 -9.65 29.38
C THR A 302 1.19 -8.88 30.45
N GLU A 303 0.72 -7.67 30.11
CA GLU A 303 -0.04 -6.78 30.99
C GLU A 303 -1.54 -6.77 30.67
N LEU A 304 -1.94 -7.38 29.54
CA LEU A 304 -3.33 -7.48 29.11
C LEU A 304 -4.19 -8.18 30.16
N ARG A 305 -5.37 -7.63 30.41
CA ARG A 305 -6.38 -8.18 31.31
C ARG A 305 -7.72 -8.26 30.61
N PRO A 306 -8.62 -9.16 31.04
CA PRO A 306 -10.00 -9.14 30.57
C PRO A 306 -10.62 -7.74 30.73
N GLY A 307 -11.24 -7.24 29.67
CA GLY A 307 -11.84 -5.91 29.59
C GLY A 307 -10.91 -4.80 29.05
N ASP A 308 -9.61 -5.05 28.86
CA ASP A 308 -8.77 -4.12 28.10
C ASP A 308 -9.28 -3.98 26.65
N GLU A 309 -9.21 -2.77 26.09
CA GLU A 309 -9.51 -2.54 24.67
C GLU A 309 -8.23 -2.45 23.84
N ILE A 310 -8.23 -3.11 22.69
CA ILE A 310 -7.18 -3.08 21.67
C ILE A 310 -7.76 -2.90 20.26
N LEU A 311 -6.95 -2.43 19.32
CA LEU A 311 -7.36 -2.24 17.94
C LEU A 311 -7.31 -3.55 17.16
N ALA A 312 -8.41 -3.81 16.45
CA ALA A 312 -8.55 -4.92 15.53
C ALA A 312 -9.11 -4.43 14.19
N TYR A 313 -9.01 -5.30 13.19
CA TYR A 313 -9.64 -5.16 11.89
C TYR A 313 -10.39 -6.44 11.58
N GLY A 314 -11.68 -6.34 11.28
CA GLY A 314 -12.52 -7.44 10.83
C GLY A 314 -12.85 -7.30 9.35
N GLU A 315 -12.55 -8.31 8.54
CA GLU A 315 -13.10 -8.41 7.19
C GLU A 315 -14.54 -8.90 7.26
N ALA A 316 -15.47 -8.15 6.68
CA ALA A 316 -16.81 -8.65 6.45
C ALA A 316 -16.76 -9.79 5.42
N GLY A 317 -16.71 -11.03 5.90
CA GLY A 317 -16.78 -12.27 5.11
C GLY A 317 -15.42 -12.88 4.77
N GLY A 318 -15.26 -14.17 5.08
CA GLY A 318 -14.06 -14.98 4.80
C GLY A 318 -13.55 -14.86 3.38
N ARG A 319 -12.23 -14.68 3.23
CA ARG A 319 -11.56 -14.66 1.93
C ARG A 319 -10.34 -15.59 1.95
N HIS A 320 -10.39 -16.63 1.14
CA HIS A 320 -9.22 -17.39 0.74
C HIS A 320 -8.87 -17.00 -0.72
N PHE A 321 -7.66 -16.50 -0.96
CA PHE A 321 -7.09 -16.23 -2.29
C PHE A 321 -7.86 -15.29 -3.22
N GLY A 322 -8.14 -14.06 -2.77
CA GLY A 322 -8.26 -12.89 -3.65
C GLY A 322 -9.46 -12.80 -4.59
N THR A 323 -10.41 -13.75 -4.55
CA THR A 323 -11.69 -13.67 -5.29
C THR A 323 -12.83 -14.06 -4.35
N ARG A 324 -13.95 -13.31 -4.37
CA ARG A 324 -15.14 -13.59 -3.56
C ARG A 324 -15.79 -14.90 -4.05
N ILE A 325 -15.35 -16.01 -3.48
CA ILE A 325 -16.05 -17.29 -3.55
C ILE A 325 -16.76 -17.43 -2.21
N GLU A 326 -18.08 -17.59 -2.23
CA GLU A 326 -18.85 -17.98 -1.04
C GLU A 326 -18.50 -19.44 -0.72
N GLU A 327 -17.34 -19.65 -0.10
CA GLU A 327 -16.94 -20.94 0.46
C GLU A 327 -17.20 -20.95 1.96
N THR A 328 -17.84 -22.03 2.43
CA THR A 328 -18.03 -22.28 3.86
C THR A 328 -16.73 -22.80 4.46
N ILE A 329 -15.87 -21.88 4.92
CA ILE A 329 -14.63 -22.22 5.63
C ILE A 329 -14.91 -22.16 7.14
N THR A 330 -14.52 -23.20 7.88
CA THR A 330 -14.60 -23.22 9.35
C THR A 330 -13.19 -23.29 9.93
N GLU A 331 -12.74 -22.19 10.52
CA GLU A 331 -11.49 -22.09 11.28
C GLU A 331 -11.81 -22.21 12.79
N ARG A 332 -10.98 -22.90 13.58
CA ARG A 332 -11.24 -23.21 15.01
C ARG A 332 -10.05 -22.86 15.89
#